data_AF-A0A0H5Q260-F1
#
_entry.id   AF-A0A0H5Q260-F1
#
_cell.length_a   1.000
_cell.length_b   1.000
_cell.length_c   1.000
_cell.angle_alpha   90.00
_cell.angle_beta   90.00
_cell.angle_gamma   90.00
#
_symmetry.space_group_name_H-M   'P 1'
#
loop_
_entity.id
_entity.type
_entity.pdbx_description
1 polymer ?
#
loop_
_entity_poly.entity_id
_entity_poly.type
_entity_poly.pdbx_seq_one_letter_code
_entity_poly.pdbx_strand_id
1 'polypeptide(L)'
;MFIILKVLQFQGFQQQRRCRKRTVSSYVLYMQERDKSASTIKTDLAAIRFFYDKLERTKYRLPSNDDLAVELERRRFGGVDRTWSVQEFHRFLAHCMADGHEDFAAIACLTWYAGLRIHECFRIDTAIGEQALRENAITIKGKGGKIRTVPINESISIELKKMLAITPRGHKLFVPDGVPTDIAIARLQQYIYKVRS
;
A
#
# COMPACT_ATOMS: atom_id res chain seq x y z
N MET A 1 -8.56 -12.99 -6.55
CA MET A 1 -9.36 -14.18 -6.21
C MET A 1 -10.55 -13.87 -5.29
N PHE A 2 -10.36 -13.15 -4.17
CA PHE A 2 -11.43 -12.86 -3.19
C PHE A 2 -12.64 -12.04 -3.69
N ILE A 3 -12.45 -11.07 -4.60
CA ILE A 3 -13.55 -10.23 -5.11
C ILE A 3 -14.51 -11.05 -5.98
N ILE A 4 -13.99 -11.95 -6.83
CA ILE A 4 -14.81 -12.79 -7.71
C ILE A 4 -15.67 -13.74 -6.88
N LEU A 5 -15.10 -14.38 -5.85
CA LEU A 5 -15.85 -15.26 -4.94
C LEU A 5 -17.00 -14.53 -4.22
N LYS A 6 -16.78 -13.29 -3.74
CA LYS A 6 -17.83 -12.46 -3.14
C LYS A 6 -18.96 -12.11 -4.11
N VAL A 7 -18.61 -11.77 -5.35
CA VAL A 7 -19.57 -11.43 -6.40
C VAL A 7 -20.37 -12.66 -6.82
N LEU A 8 -19.73 -13.83 -6.93
CA LEU A 8 -20.40 -15.08 -7.29
C LEU A 8 -21.36 -15.56 -6.21
N GLN A 9 -21.13 -15.25 -4.94
CA GLN A 9 -22.08 -15.53 -3.85
C GLN A 9 -23.35 -14.68 -3.92
N PHE A 10 -23.35 -13.56 -4.64
CA PHE A 10 -24.58 -12.80 -4.90
C PHE A 10 -25.38 -13.48 -6.01
N GLN A 11 -26.58 -13.97 -5.69
CA GLN A 11 -27.45 -14.73 -6.60
C GLN A 11 -27.67 -14.04 -7.98
N GLY A 12 -27.60 -12.70 -8.04
CA GLY A 12 -27.72 -11.94 -9.28
C GLY A 12 -26.60 -12.17 -10.31
N PHE A 13 -25.42 -12.66 -9.91
CA PHE A 13 -24.28 -12.92 -10.80
C PHE A 13 -24.09 -14.40 -11.16
N GLN A 14 -25.03 -15.28 -10.76
CA GLN A 14 -25.00 -16.72 -11.01
C GLN A 14 -25.00 -17.06 -12.52
N GLN A 15 -25.57 -16.19 -13.36
CA GLN A 15 -25.47 -16.31 -14.81
C GLN A 15 -24.61 -15.17 -15.37
N GLN A 16 -23.28 -15.33 -15.27
CA GLN A 16 -22.25 -14.34 -15.61
C GLN A 16 -22.45 -13.64 -16.96
N ARG A 17 -23.02 -14.33 -17.96
CA ARG A 17 -23.26 -13.81 -19.32
C ARG A 17 -24.53 -12.96 -19.49
N ARG A 18 -25.38 -12.86 -18.46
CA ARG A 18 -26.65 -12.11 -18.47
C ARG A 18 -26.68 -10.97 -17.45
N CYS A 19 -25.53 -10.49 -17.01
CA CYS A 19 -25.46 -9.33 -16.12
C CYS A 19 -26.04 -8.08 -16.82
N ARG A 20 -26.99 -7.42 -16.17
CA ARG A 20 -27.68 -6.22 -16.69
C ARG A 20 -27.55 -5.08 -15.70
N LYS A 21 -27.91 -3.86 -16.11
CA LYS A 21 -27.93 -2.65 -15.26
C LYS A 21 -28.63 -2.89 -13.92
N ARG A 22 -29.73 -3.64 -13.91
CA ARG A 22 -30.46 -4.01 -12.69
C ARG A 22 -29.60 -4.85 -11.74
N THR A 23 -28.89 -5.86 -12.23
CA THR A 23 -28.00 -6.72 -11.44
C THR A 23 -26.91 -5.91 -10.74
N VAL A 24 -26.28 -4.97 -11.47
CA VAL A 24 -25.22 -4.11 -10.93
C VAL A 24 -25.78 -3.15 -9.89
N SER A 25 -26.96 -2.58 -10.14
CA SER A 25 -27.63 -1.67 -9.18
C SER A 25 -28.03 -2.41 -7.90
N SER A 26 -28.56 -3.64 -8.00
CA SER A 26 -28.89 -4.47 -6.84
C SER A 26 -27.65 -4.88 -6.02
N TYR A 27 -26.51 -5.09 -6.68
CA TYR A 27 -25.24 -5.36 -5.97
C TYR A 27 -24.74 -4.15 -5.17
N VAL A 28 -24.92 -2.93 -5.72
CA VAL A 28 -24.57 -1.70 -4.98
C VAL A 28 -25.44 -1.57 -3.74
N LEU A 29 -26.76 -1.72 -3.85
CA LEU A 29 -27.68 -1.67 -2.71
C LEU A 29 -27.31 -2.71 -1.64
N TYR A 30 -27.07 -3.96 -2.06
CA TYR A 30 -26.61 -5.04 -1.19
C TYR A 30 -25.33 -4.71 -0.41
N MET A 31 -24.41 -3.96 -1.02
CA MET A 31 -23.17 -3.53 -0.38
C MET A 31 -23.39 -2.32 0.55
N GLN A 32 -24.28 -1.40 0.18
CA GLN A 32 -24.67 -0.26 1.01
C GLN A 32 -25.39 -0.71 2.28
N GLU A 33 -26.30 -1.68 2.19
CA GLU A 33 -26.97 -2.32 3.33
C GLU A 33 -26.00 -3.02 4.31
N ARG A 34 -24.74 -3.26 3.90
CA ARG A 34 -23.67 -3.84 4.72
C ARG A 34 -22.63 -2.81 5.15
N ASP A 35 -22.99 -1.53 5.08
CA ASP A 35 -22.15 -0.39 5.42
C ASP A 35 -20.78 -0.43 4.74
N LYS A 36 -20.72 -0.94 3.51
CA LYS A 36 -19.48 -0.93 2.74
C LYS A 36 -19.22 0.48 2.26
N SER A 37 -18.00 0.95 2.50
CA SER A 37 -17.59 2.27 2.07
C SER A 37 -17.72 2.43 0.55
N ALA A 38 -18.02 3.66 0.11
CA ALA A 38 -18.15 3.97 -1.31
C ALA A 38 -16.89 3.61 -2.14
N SER A 39 -15.70 3.66 -1.53
CA SER A 39 -14.46 3.23 -2.18
C SER A 39 -14.41 1.72 -2.39
N THR A 40 -14.80 0.93 -1.39
CA THR A 40 -14.93 -0.53 -1.50
C THR A 40 -15.91 -0.91 -2.61
N ILE A 41 -17.10 -0.29 -2.64
CA ILE A 41 -18.12 -0.57 -3.66
C ILE A 41 -17.59 -0.24 -5.05
N LYS A 42 -16.97 0.94 -5.24
CA LYS A 42 -16.40 1.35 -6.53
C LYS A 42 -15.27 0.44 -7.00
N THR A 43 -14.43 -0.05 -6.08
CA THR A 43 -13.38 -1.04 -6.39
C THR A 43 -13.98 -2.36 -6.86
N ASP A 44 -15.00 -2.89 -6.18
CA ASP A 44 -15.67 -4.12 -6.59
C ASP A 44 -16.35 -3.95 -7.96
N LEU A 45 -17.05 -2.83 -8.19
CA LEU A 45 -17.67 -2.54 -9.49
C LEU A 45 -16.64 -2.46 -10.62
N ALA A 46 -15.47 -1.87 -10.38
CA ALA A 46 -14.39 -1.84 -11.36
C ALA A 46 -13.86 -3.24 -11.67
N ALA A 47 -13.72 -4.10 -10.66
CA ALA A 47 -13.31 -5.49 -10.85
C ALA A 47 -14.38 -6.28 -11.64
N ILE A 48 -15.66 -6.13 -11.29
CA ILE A 48 -16.78 -6.77 -12.01
C ILE A 48 -16.75 -6.39 -13.49
N ARG A 49 -16.63 -5.09 -13.80
CA ARG A 49 -16.54 -4.60 -15.18
C ARG A 49 -15.31 -5.16 -15.89
N PHE A 50 -14.15 -5.11 -15.26
CA PHE A 50 -12.91 -5.66 -15.82
C PHE A 50 -13.04 -7.15 -16.18
N PHE A 51 -13.57 -7.99 -15.29
CA PHE A 51 -13.78 -9.40 -15.58
C PHE A 51 -14.82 -9.61 -16.68
N TYR A 52 -15.90 -8.84 -16.65
CA TYR A 52 -16.95 -8.92 -17.64
C TYR A 52 -16.46 -8.53 -19.05
N ASP A 53 -15.61 -7.51 -19.17
CA ASP A 53 -14.97 -7.10 -20.42
C ASP A 53 -14.01 -8.17 -20.98
N LYS A 54 -13.56 -9.11 -20.15
CA LYS A 54 -12.73 -10.26 -20.56
C LYS A 54 -13.53 -11.49 -20.95
N LEU A 55 -14.86 -11.51 -20.77
CA LEU A 55 -15.70 -12.61 -21.22
C LEU A 55 -15.95 -12.50 -22.74
N GLU A 56 -15.74 -13.58 -23.48
CA GLU A 56 -16.12 -13.63 -24.89
C GLU A 56 -17.65 -13.66 -25.04
N ARG A 57 -18.17 -12.93 -26.03
CA ARG A 57 -19.61 -12.89 -26.40
C ARG A 57 -20.55 -12.38 -25.30
N THR A 58 -20.20 -11.28 -24.63
CA THR A 58 -21.13 -10.61 -23.71
C THR A 58 -22.30 -9.98 -24.47
N LYS A 59 -23.53 -10.18 -24.00
CA LYS A 59 -24.74 -9.66 -24.67
C LYS A 59 -24.97 -8.15 -24.47
N TYR A 60 -24.44 -7.58 -23.39
CA TYR A 60 -24.63 -6.17 -23.01
C TYR A 60 -23.33 -5.63 -22.42
N ARG A 61 -23.01 -4.35 -22.66
CA ARG A 61 -21.97 -3.64 -21.90
C ARG A 61 -22.51 -3.29 -20.51
N LEU A 62 -21.70 -3.47 -19.46
CA LEU A 62 -22.10 -3.05 -18.12
C LEU A 62 -22.11 -1.52 -18.00
N PRO A 63 -23.07 -0.94 -17.27
CA PRO A 63 -23.18 0.52 -17.10
C PRO A 63 -21.97 1.12 -16.37
N SER A 64 -21.64 2.38 -16.65
CA SER A 64 -20.71 3.17 -15.84
C SER A 64 -21.30 3.47 -14.46
N ASN A 65 -20.59 4.18 -13.58
CA ASN A 65 -21.15 4.55 -12.27
C ASN A 65 -22.30 5.55 -12.42
N ASP A 66 -22.17 6.49 -13.35
CA ASP A 66 -23.15 7.56 -13.57
C ASP A 66 -24.43 7.03 -14.25
N ASP A 67 -24.33 5.88 -14.92
CA ASP A 67 -25.47 5.21 -15.56
C ASP A 67 -26.25 4.31 -14.61
N LEU A 68 -25.87 4.19 -13.33
CA LEU A 68 -26.59 3.35 -12.37
C LEU A 68 -27.82 4.07 -11.83
N ALA A 69 -28.91 3.33 -11.60
CA ALA A 69 -30.13 3.88 -11.01
C ALA A 69 -30.05 3.94 -9.47
N VAL A 70 -28.85 4.13 -8.93
CA VAL A 70 -28.59 4.15 -7.49
C VAL A 70 -27.53 5.21 -7.19
N GLU A 71 -27.74 5.96 -6.11
CA GLU A 71 -26.80 6.96 -5.65
C GLU A 71 -25.52 6.29 -5.12
N LEU A 72 -24.39 6.64 -5.72
CA LEU A 72 -23.07 6.20 -5.29
C LEU A 72 -22.31 7.40 -4.73
N GLU A 73 -22.25 7.48 -3.40
CA GLU A 73 -21.53 8.55 -2.70
C GLU A 73 -20.16 8.84 -3.32
N ARG A 74 -19.87 10.13 -3.53
CA ARG A 74 -18.54 10.55 -3.98
C ARG A 74 -17.49 10.15 -2.94
N ARG A 75 -16.33 9.71 -3.42
CA ARG A 75 -15.24 9.34 -2.53
C ARG A 75 -14.79 10.59 -1.77
N ARG A 76 -15.01 10.60 -0.46
CA ARG A 76 -14.42 11.61 0.43
C ARG A 76 -12.99 11.16 0.77
N PHE A 77 -12.03 12.06 0.62
CA PHE A 77 -10.66 11.88 1.07
C PHE A 77 -10.46 12.68 2.36
N GLY A 78 -9.67 12.19 3.31
CA GLY A 78 -9.28 12.96 4.50
C GLY A 78 -10.24 12.89 5.71
N GLY A 79 -10.97 11.79 5.90
CA GLY A 79 -11.91 11.68 7.04
C GLY A 79 -11.26 11.55 8.43
N VAL A 80 -9.97 11.18 8.50
CA VAL A 80 -9.19 11.09 9.74
C VAL A 80 -7.75 11.45 9.39
N ASP A 81 -7.18 12.45 10.06
CA ASP A 81 -5.74 12.69 9.99
C ASP A 81 -5.01 11.58 10.74
N ARG A 82 -4.16 10.85 10.03
CA ARG A 82 -3.38 9.72 10.56
C ARG A 82 -1.90 10.01 10.58
N THR A 83 -1.51 11.26 10.27
CA THR A 83 -0.12 11.71 10.38
C THR A 83 0.32 11.61 11.84
N TRP A 84 1.58 11.23 12.05
CA TRP A 84 2.16 11.27 13.37
C TRP A 84 2.55 12.70 13.69
N SER A 85 2.28 13.12 14.91
CA SER A 85 2.97 14.25 15.52
C SER A 85 4.47 13.95 15.64
N VAL A 86 5.28 14.99 15.76
CA VAL A 86 6.73 14.87 16.04
C VAL A 86 6.98 14.05 17.31
N GLN A 87 6.11 14.19 18.31
CA GLN A 87 6.20 13.45 19.58
C GLN A 87 5.95 11.95 19.40
N GLU A 88 4.93 11.57 18.64
CA GLU A 88 4.66 10.16 18.31
C GLU A 88 5.79 9.55 17.49
N PHE A 89 6.37 10.32 16.55
CA PHE A 89 7.53 9.87 15.78
C PHE A 89 8.74 9.61 16.67
N HIS A 90 9.10 10.53 17.57
CA HIS A 90 10.21 10.30 18.51
C HIS A 90 9.94 9.17 19.50
N ARG A 91 8.69 8.99 19.93
CA ARG A 91 8.29 7.85 20.77
C ARG A 91 8.48 6.53 20.04
N PHE A 92 8.11 6.47 18.75
CA PHE A 92 8.36 5.29 17.93
C PHE A 92 9.86 4.98 17.81
N LEU A 93 10.70 5.99 17.55
CA LEU A 93 12.15 5.79 17.52
C LEU A 93 12.68 5.26 18.87
N ALA A 94 12.18 5.79 19.99
CA ALA A 94 12.56 5.31 21.32
C ALA A 94 12.19 3.83 21.54
N HIS A 95 10.99 3.41 21.12
CA HIS A 95 10.60 2.00 21.15
C HIS A 95 11.52 1.14 20.28
N CYS A 96 11.80 1.56 19.04
CA CYS A 96 12.73 0.83 18.18
C CYS A 96 14.10 0.63 18.82
N MET A 97 14.67 1.68 19.42
CA MET A 97 15.97 1.58 20.09
C MET A 97 15.91 0.68 21.33
N ALA A 98 14.86 0.77 22.14
CA ALA A 98 14.70 -0.06 23.34
C ALA A 98 14.52 -1.56 23.00
N ASP A 99 13.81 -1.87 21.93
CA ASP A 99 13.54 -3.24 21.47
C ASP A 99 14.64 -3.79 20.53
N GLY A 100 15.70 -3.02 20.25
CA GLY A 100 16.80 -3.43 19.36
C GLY A 100 16.48 -3.43 17.86
N HIS A 101 15.40 -2.77 17.46
CA HIS A 101 14.95 -2.63 16.08
C HIS A 101 15.56 -1.39 15.39
N GLU A 102 16.89 -1.35 15.29
CA GLU A 102 17.59 -0.26 14.59
C GLU A 102 17.18 -0.15 13.11
N ASP A 103 16.87 -1.28 12.48
CA ASP A 103 16.33 -1.36 11.12
C ASP A 103 14.99 -0.60 10.98
N PHE A 104 14.09 -0.75 11.94
CA PHE A 104 12.81 -0.04 11.94
C PHE A 104 12.97 1.44 12.23
N ALA A 105 13.93 1.83 13.07
CA ALA A 105 14.28 3.24 13.29
C ALA A 105 14.83 3.88 12.00
N ALA A 106 15.73 3.20 11.29
CA ALA A 106 16.27 3.66 10.02
C ALA A 106 15.19 3.84 8.94
N ILE A 107 14.25 2.88 8.82
CA ILE A 107 13.09 3.02 7.92
C ILE A 107 12.20 4.20 8.33
N ALA A 108 11.99 4.42 9.63
CA ALA A 108 11.22 5.56 10.11
C ALA A 108 11.87 6.89 9.72
N CYS A 109 13.20 7.03 9.86
CA CYS A 109 13.93 8.21 9.40
C CYS A 109 13.79 8.45 7.89
N LEU A 110 13.95 7.40 7.08
CA LEU A 110 13.79 7.46 5.62
C LEU A 110 12.38 7.89 5.18
N THR A 111 11.36 7.34 5.85
CA THR A 111 9.95 7.65 5.53
C THR A 111 9.55 9.04 6.02
N TRP A 112 10.02 9.46 7.20
CA TRP A 112 9.70 10.75 7.80
C TRP A 112 10.39 11.92 7.11
N TYR A 113 11.72 11.84 6.92
CA TYR A 113 12.49 12.97 6.39
C TYR A 113 12.54 13.02 4.86
N ALA A 114 12.51 11.87 4.18
CA ALA A 114 12.61 11.81 2.71
C ALA A 114 11.30 11.35 2.03
N GLY A 115 10.24 11.08 2.79
CA GLY A 115 8.92 10.74 2.22
C GLY A 115 8.93 9.47 1.37
N LEU A 116 9.83 8.53 1.69
CA LEU A 116 9.87 7.24 1.02
C LEU A 116 8.63 6.42 1.36
N ARG A 117 8.16 5.63 0.40
CA ARG A 117 7.18 4.58 0.69
C ARG A 117 7.88 3.40 1.34
N ILE A 118 7.17 2.67 2.19
CA ILE A 118 7.71 1.47 2.85
C ILE A 118 8.33 0.50 1.82
N HIS A 119 7.63 0.17 0.74
CA HIS A 119 8.16 -0.70 -0.32
C HIS A 119 9.40 -0.15 -1.06
N GLU A 120 9.63 1.17 -1.03
CA GLU A 120 10.82 1.79 -1.58
C GLU A 120 11.99 1.59 -0.62
N CYS A 121 11.77 1.75 0.70
CA CYS A 121 12.77 1.50 1.73
C CYS A 121 13.28 0.05 1.68
N PHE A 122 12.38 -0.94 1.67
CA PHE A 122 12.73 -2.37 1.65
C PHE A 122 13.40 -2.86 0.35
N ARG A 123 13.59 -1.97 -0.64
CA ARG A 123 14.38 -2.25 -1.85
C ARG A 123 15.79 -1.70 -1.81
N ILE A 124 16.13 -0.89 -0.80
CA ILE A 124 17.46 -0.32 -0.66
C ILE A 124 18.43 -1.47 -0.33
N ASP A 125 19.40 -1.65 -1.21
CA ASP A 125 20.54 -2.52 -1.01
C ASP A 125 21.78 -1.70 -0.62
N THR A 126 22.88 -2.39 -0.33
CA THR A 126 24.13 -1.71 0.05
C THR A 126 24.62 -0.74 -1.02
N ALA A 127 24.42 -1.04 -2.31
CA ALA A 127 24.87 -0.17 -3.40
C ALA A 127 24.07 1.15 -3.42
N ILE A 128 22.74 1.08 -3.27
CA ILE A 128 21.88 2.26 -3.18
C ILE A 128 22.22 3.05 -1.90
N GLY A 129 22.44 2.38 -0.77
CA GLY A 129 22.81 3.03 0.48
C GLY A 129 24.14 3.78 0.39
N GLU A 130 25.19 3.15 -0.14
CA GLU A 130 26.50 3.75 -0.36
C GLU A 130 26.44 4.93 -1.34
N GLN A 131 25.69 4.78 -2.43
CA GLN A 131 25.50 5.85 -3.40
C GLN A 131 24.78 7.04 -2.76
N ALA A 132 23.75 6.78 -1.93
CA ALA A 132 23.02 7.84 -1.25
C ALA A 132 23.91 8.67 -0.32
N LEU A 133 24.83 8.02 0.40
CA LEU A 133 25.81 8.71 1.24
C LEU A 133 26.84 9.51 0.42
N ARG A 134 27.26 9.00 -0.74
CA ARG A 134 28.21 9.68 -1.63
C ARG A 134 27.62 10.91 -2.30
N GLU A 135 26.37 10.82 -2.72
CA GLU A 135 25.67 11.87 -3.48
C GLU A 135 24.86 12.81 -2.59
N ASN A 136 24.78 12.52 -1.29
CA ASN A 136 23.90 13.21 -0.33
C ASN A 136 22.43 13.26 -0.78
N ALA A 137 22.00 12.27 -1.57
CA ALA A 137 20.65 12.13 -2.07
C ALA A 137 20.37 10.67 -2.45
N ILE A 138 19.16 10.19 -2.18
CA ILE A 138 18.74 8.83 -2.52
C ILE A 138 17.89 8.81 -3.79
N THR A 139 18.32 8.01 -4.77
CA THR A 139 17.61 7.83 -6.05
C THR A 139 16.75 6.57 -6.00
N ILE A 140 15.45 6.69 -6.29
CA ILE A 140 14.46 5.64 -6.04
C ILE A 140 13.49 5.49 -7.21
N LYS A 141 13.20 4.24 -7.56
CA LYS A 141 12.19 3.87 -8.55
C LYS A 141 10.86 3.50 -7.89
N GLY A 142 9.86 4.35 -8.08
CA GLY A 142 8.49 4.17 -7.60
C GLY A 142 7.59 3.34 -8.52
N LYS A 143 6.29 3.35 -8.23
CA LYS A 143 5.26 2.67 -9.04
C LYS A 143 5.23 3.24 -10.46
N GLY A 144 5.08 2.36 -11.46
CA GLY A 144 5.06 2.74 -12.88
C GLY A 144 6.44 3.10 -13.44
N GLY A 145 7.52 2.75 -12.75
CA GLY A 145 8.89 3.00 -13.20
C GLY A 145 9.37 4.43 -13.06
N LYS A 146 8.58 5.31 -12.44
CA LYS A 146 8.96 6.70 -12.19
C LYS A 146 10.15 6.76 -11.23
N ILE A 147 11.21 7.44 -11.64
CA ILE A 147 12.42 7.64 -10.83
C ILE A 147 12.37 9.03 -10.22
N ARG A 148 12.75 9.15 -8.94
CA ARG A 148 12.97 10.44 -8.27
C ARG A 148 14.22 10.37 -7.40
N THR A 149 14.88 11.50 -7.25
CA THR A 149 16.02 11.68 -6.35
C THR A 149 15.60 12.60 -5.22
N VAL A 150 15.87 12.21 -3.99
CA VAL A 150 15.47 12.92 -2.78
C VAL A 150 16.71 13.22 -1.94
N PRO A 151 17.00 14.48 -1.58
CA PRO A 151 18.10 14.79 -0.67
C PRO A 151 17.99 14.02 0.64
N ILE A 152 19.12 13.58 1.19
CA ILE A 152 19.16 13.00 2.54
C ILE A 152 19.70 14.05 3.53
N ASN A 153 19.24 13.98 4.77
CA ASN A 153 19.75 14.79 5.86
C ASN A 153 20.70 13.97 6.74
N GLU A 154 21.33 14.62 7.73
CA GLU A 154 22.27 13.96 8.63
C GLU A 154 21.66 12.76 9.38
N SER A 155 20.39 12.86 9.80
CA SER A 155 19.70 11.75 10.48
C SER A 155 19.58 10.52 9.59
N ILE A 156 19.22 10.68 8.32
CA ILE A 156 19.20 9.57 7.35
C ILE A 156 20.62 9.03 7.13
N SER A 157 21.62 9.92 6.98
CA SER A 157 23.00 9.54 6.76
C SER A 157 23.57 8.67 7.90
N ILE A 158 23.28 9.03 9.15
CA ILE A 158 23.69 8.25 10.33
C ILE A 158 23.07 6.85 10.29
N GLU A 159 21.77 6.75 10.05
CA GLU A 159 21.07 5.46 10.02
C GLU A 159 21.53 4.57 8.85
N LEU A 160 21.77 5.15 7.67
CA LEU A 160 22.33 4.40 6.54
C LEU A 160 23.73 3.86 6.85
N LYS A 161 24.60 4.65 7.48
CA LYS A 161 25.95 4.19 7.89
C LYS A 161 25.89 3.01 8.85
N LYS A 162 24.99 3.04 9.85
CA LYS A 162 24.78 1.92 10.78
C LYS A 162 24.35 0.66 10.04
N MET A 163 23.34 0.75 9.18
CA MET A 163 22.84 -0.40 8.42
C MET A 163 23.89 -0.97 7.47
N LEU A 164 24.68 -0.12 6.82
CA LEU A 164 25.77 -0.55 5.94
C LEU A 164 26.90 -1.24 6.70
N ALA A 165 27.18 -0.85 7.94
CA ALA A 165 28.24 -1.47 8.74
C ALA A 165 27.94 -2.94 9.08
N ILE A 166 26.66 -3.32 9.15
CA ILE A 166 26.22 -4.67 9.53
C ILE A 166 25.71 -5.50 8.34
N THR A 167 25.49 -4.89 7.18
CA THR A 167 24.91 -5.58 6.01
C THR A 167 26.00 -5.99 5.01
N PRO A 168 26.12 -7.28 4.65
CA PRO A 168 27.06 -7.72 3.63
C PRO A 168 26.81 -7.05 2.26
N ARG A 169 27.88 -6.81 1.51
CA ARG A 169 27.81 -6.15 0.20
C ARG A 169 26.93 -6.92 -0.79
N GLY A 170 26.00 -6.22 -1.44
CA GLY A 170 25.06 -6.79 -2.41
C GLY A 170 23.72 -7.22 -1.81
N HIS A 171 23.56 -7.11 -0.48
CA HIS A 171 22.34 -7.50 0.22
C HIS A 171 21.44 -6.29 0.49
N LYS A 172 20.17 -6.57 0.78
CA LYS A 172 19.18 -5.55 1.16
C LYS A 172 19.40 -5.11 2.60
N LEU A 173 19.36 -3.80 2.85
CA LEU A 173 19.59 -3.26 4.20
C LEU A 173 18.52 -3.69 5.22
N PHE A 174 17.29 -3.91 4.76
CA PHE A 174 16.12 -4.11 5.62
C PHE A 174 15.39 -5.44 5.38
N VAL A 175 15.99 -6.36 4.62
CA VAL A 175 15.41 -7.67 4.35
C VAL A 175 16.49 -8.72 4.60
N PRO A 176 16.36 -9.54 5.66
CA PRO A 176 17.28 -10.64 5.89
C PRO A 176 17.26 -11.64 4.73
N ASP A 177 18.39 -12.31 4.51
CA ASP A 177 18.50 -13.33 3.47
C ASP A 177 17.52 -14.48 3.69
N GLY A 178 16.96 -14.98 2.59
CA GLY A 178 15.94 -16.04 2.62
C GLY A 178 14.56 -15.58 3.10
N VAL A 179 14.38 -14.32 3.52
CA VAL A 179 13.08 -13.79 3.95
C VAL A 179 12.37 -13.09 2.77
N PRO A 180 11.13 -13.48 2.43
CA PRO A 180 10.33 -12.74 1.46
C PRO A 180 10.09 -11.29 1.91
N THR A 181 10.21 -10.34 0.97
CA THR A 181 10.13 -8.90 1.29
C THR A 181 8.77 -8.49 1.86
N ASP A 182 7.69 -9.13 1.43
CA ASP A 182 6.33 -8.92 1.97
C ASP A 182 6.21 -9.33 3.44
N ILE A 183 6.90 -10.41 3.86
CA ILE A 183 6.98 -10.82 5.26
C ILE A 183 7.75 -9.79 6.09
N ALA A 184 8.87 -9.29 5.59
CA ALA A 184 9.64 -8.25 6.28
C ALA A 184 8.82 -6.95 6.46
N ILE A 185 8.07 -6.55 5.43
CA ILE A 185 7.14 -5.42 5.50
C ILE A 185 6.03 -5.66 6.52
N ALA A 186 5.44 -6.87 6.53
CA ALA A 186 4.39 -7.23 7.47
C ALA A 186 4.88 -7.16 8.92
N ARG A 187 6.13 -7.56 9.21
CA ARG A 187 6.75 -7.43 10.54
C ARG A 187 6.80 -5.98 11.01
N LEU A 188 7.30 -5.06 10.17
CA LEU A 188 7.31 -3.63 10.50
C LEU A 188 5.89 -3.10 10.75
N GLN A 189 4.92 -3.48 9.90
CA GLN A 189 3.53 -3.06 10.07
C GLN A 189 2.95 -3.53 11.40
N GLN A 190 3.14 -4.80 11.74
CA GLN A 190 2.70 -5.37 13.02
C GLN A 190 3.37 -4.67 14.21
N TYR A 191 4.66 -4.39 14.10
CA TYR A 191 5.40 -3.65 15.12
C TYR A 191 4.83 -2.23 15.32
N ILE A 192 4.57 -1.49 14.24
CA ILE A 192 3.92 -0.18 14.30
C ILE A 192 2.57 -0.29 15.02
N TYR A 193 1.73 -1.29 14.71
CA TYR A 193 0.46 -1.46 15.42
C TYR A 193 0.63 -1.76 16.92
N LYS A 194 1.67 -2.52 17.29
CA LYS A 194 1.99 -2.85 18.69
C LYS A 194 2.35 -1.61 19.51
N VAL A 195 3.16 -0.69 18.97
CA VAL A 195 3.74 0.42 19.73
C VAL A 195 3.01 1.77 19.54
N ARG A 196 2.03 1.84 18.63
CA ARG A 196 1.26 3.06 18.34
C ARG A 196 0.15 3.35 19.36
N SER A 197 0.04 2.57 20.44
CA SER A 197 -0.94 2.77 21.52
C SER A 197 -0.60 3.97 22.42
#